data_AF-A0A952U1L2-F1
#
_entry.id   AF-A0A952U1L2-F1
#
_cell.length_a   1.000
_cell.length_b   1.000
_cell.length_c   1.000
_cell.angle_alpha   90.00
_cell.angle_beta   90.00
_cell.angle_gamma   90.00
#
_symmetry.space_group_name_H-M   'P 1'
#
loop_
_entity.id
_entity.type
_entity.pdbx_description
1 polymer ?
#
loop_
_entity_poly.entity_id
_entity_poly.type
_entity_poly.pdbx_seq_one_letter_code
_entity_poly.pdbx_strand_id
1 'polypeptide(L)'
;MIKLVHRRLVVIDPEKSLQNDVENPEHFVFRIAVGEKHKEQDTFLVLNSSTLNNFAGRLIKESSRLSTLRVVFVRMDTNADLFFDKVQELNAPDLLQKLFRVTDGKQINRILNAWYDRRADATIASAYVEGDDLVLQACDLKRYRVRFEDLPGLAGLSSFQRKKLQIDDHGNHVFWPGLNVSVDLDVVRYKADDSFRRSKDMDALSDYTEFLGEAIRKVMSKRRLTQAELRSGGGPAERHLYRIERGEQGLTSAMIDRLSRAHGLSSMAYVEELISACDEIVEERAVGDF
;
A
#
# COMPACT_ATOMS: atom_id res chain seq x y z
N MET A 1 14.34 16.17 25.18
CA MET A 1 13.04 15.90 25.83
C MET A 1 11.98 15.88 24.73
N ILE A 2 11.66 14.69 24.21
CA ILE A 2 10.72 14.53 23.09
C ILE A 2 9.31 14.75 23.67
N LYS A 3 8.64 15.84 23.28
CA LYS A 3 7.25 16.08 23.65
C LYS A 3 6.41 14.92 23.10
N LEU A 4 5.78 14.13 23.98
CA LEU A 4 4.77 13.16 23.58
C LEU A 4 3.59 13.92 22.94
N VAL A 5 3.47 13.78 21.63
CA VAL A 5 2.33 14.26 20.85
C VAL A 5 1.12 13.40 21.25
N HIS A 6 0.24 13.94 22.08
CA HIS A 6 -1.02 13.28 22.41
C HIS A 6 -1.93 13.34 21.18
N ARG A 7 -2.35 12.16 20.69
CA ARG A 7 -3.34 12.01 19.63
C ARG A 7 -4.71 11.77 20.27
N ARG A 8 -5.80 12.28 19.70
CA ARG A 8 -7.17 12.02 20.18
C ARG A 8 -8.14 11.88 19.01
N LEU A 9 -8.94 10.82 19.03
CA LEU A 9 -10.11 10.68 18.15
C LEU A 9 -11.26 11.48 18.76
N VAL A 10 -11.81 12.41 17.98
CA VAL A 10 -13.00 13.18 18.37
C VAL A 10 -14.14 12.78 17.46
N VAL A 11 -15.16 12.17 18.03
CA VAL A 11 -16.43 11.93 17.34
C VAL A 11 -17.26 13.19 17.49
N ILE A 12 -17.54 13.85 16.37
CA ILE A 12 -18.49 14.96 16.30
C ILE A 12 -19.72 14.40 15.63
N ASP A 13 -20.75 14.11 16.40
CA ASP A 13 -22.07 13.90 15.82
C ASP A 13 -22.53 15.25 15.22
N PRO A 14 -22.75 15.37 13.91
CA PRO A 14 -23.24 16.60 13.32
C PRO A 14 -24.62 16.99 13.89
N GLU A 15 -25.38 16.03 14.43
CA GLU A 15 -26.65 16.26 15.11
C GLU A 15 -26.47 16.60 16.61
N LYS A 16 -25.52 15.97 17.35
CA LYS A 16 -25.22 16.29 18.77
C LYS A 16 -24.32 17.52 18.99
N SER A 17 -24.47 18.54 18.14
CA SER A 17 -24.21 19.92 18.56
C SER A 17 -25.16 20.37 19.71
N LEU A 18 -26.11 19.51 20.08
CA LEU A 18 -26.94 19.54 21.28
C LEU A 18 -26.89 18.14 21.97
N GLN A 19 -26.20 18.10 23.12
CA GLN A 19 -26.22 17.12 24.23
C GLN A 19 -26.24 15.58 23.99
N ASN A 20 -25.10 14.98 24.35
CA ASN A 20 -24.81 13.68 25.02
C ASN A 20 -25.47 12.32 24.68
N ASP A 21 -24.61 11.32 24.89
CA ASP A 21 -24.75 9.86 25.00
C ASP A 21 -24.98 9.03 23.74
N VAL A 22 -24.05 8.08 23.53
CA VAL A 22 -23.83 7.31 22.30
C VAL A 22 -24.59 5.99 22.41
N GLU A 23 -25.74 5.93 21.74
CA GLU A 23 -26.34 4.69 21.24
C GLU A 23 -26.88 4.97 19.82
N ASN A 24 -26.46 4.13 18.88
CA ASN A 24 -26.85 4.07 17.45
C ASN A 24 -26.27 5.16 16.48
N PRO A 25 -25.66 4.77 15.33
CA PRO A 25 -24.87 5.67 14.50
C PRO A 25 -25.65 6.14 13.28
N GLU A 26 -26.52 7.13 13.44
CA GLU A 26 -27.18 7.70 12.27
C GLU A 26 -26.17 8.54 11.47
N HIS A 27 -25.48 9.54 12.05
CA HIS A 27 -24.43 10.34 11.37
C HIS A 27 -23.24 10.69 12.28
N PHE A 28 -22.01 10.75 11.74
CA PHE A 28 -20.83 11.24 12.48
C PHE A 28 -19.77 11.88 11.57
N VAL A 29 -19.20 12.99 12.04
CA VAL A 29 -17.95 13.57 11.56
C VAL A 29 -16.86 13.19 12.56
N PHE A 30 -15.88 12.40 12.15
CA PHE A 30 -14.73 12.11 13.00
C PHE A 30 -13.61 13.09 12.67
N ARG A 31 -12.97 13.63 13.70
CA ARG A 31 -11.73 14.39 13.54
C ARG A 31 -10.62 13.70 14.32
N ILE A 32 -9.54 13.41 13.64
CA ILE A 32 -8.29 12.97 14.25
C ILE A 32 -7.42 14.21 14.39
N ALA A 33 -7.19 14.65 15.63
CA ALA A 33 -6.32 15.77 15.94
C ALA A 33 -4.95 15.27 16.39
N VAL A 34 -3.89 15.81 15.79
CA VAL A 34 -2.50 15.47 16.12
C VAL A 34 -1.76 16.73 16.59
N GLY A 35 -1.39 16.81 17.87
CA GLY A 35 -0.58 17.90 18.46
C GLY A 35 -1.33 18.94 19.31
N GLU A 36 -0.59 19.68 20.15
CA GLU A 36 -1.10 20.68 21.11
C GLU A 36 -1.73 21.93 20.45
N LYS A 37 -1.37 22.22 19.19
CA LYS A 37 -1.97 23.29 18.39
C LYS A 37 -2.67 22.65 17.21
N HIS A 38 -3.99 22.63 17.26
CA HIS A 38 -4.99 22.02 16.35
C HIS A 38 -4.90 22.33 14.84
N LYS A 39 -3.71 22.51 14.24
CA LYS A 39 -3.53 22.96 12.85
C LYS A 39 -3.65 21.86 11.79
N GLU A 40 -3.43 20.59 12.15
CA GLU A 40 -3.62 19.45 11.23
C GLU A 40 -4.67 18.50 11.83
N GLN A 41 -5.90 18.58 11.30
CA GLN A 41 -7.03 17.75 11.74
C GLN A 41 -7.55 16.92 10.57
N ASP A 42 -7.12 15.66 10.46
CA ASP A 42 -7.69 14.75 9.47
C ASP A 42 -9.18 14.55 9.79
N THR A 43 -10.03 14.81 8.79
CA THR A 43 -11.48 14.79 8.92
C THR A 43 -12.03 13.60 8.14
N PHE A 44 -12.97 12.90 8.77
CA PHE A 44 -13.67 11.75 8.20
C PHE A 44 -15.16 11.97 8.38
N LEU A 45 -15.93 11.50 7.41
CA LEU A 45 -17.36 11.73 7.37
C LEU A 45 -18.09 10.41 7.15
N VAL A 46 -19.09 10.11 7.98
CA VAL A 46 -19.98 8.97 7.78
C VAL A 46 -21.36 9.47 7.34
N LEU A 47 -21.81 9.00 6.18
CA LEU A 47 -23.09 9.33 5.59
C LEU A 47 -23.97 8.08 5.43
N ASN A 48 -25.27 8.29 5.62
CA ASN A 48 -26.36 7.38 5.29
C ASN A 48 -27.07 7.91 4.02
N SER A 49 -27.60 7.02 3.15
CA SER A 49 -28.34 7.42 1.92
C SER A 49 -29.59 8.23 2.17
N SER A 50 -30.29 8.02 3.29
CA SER A 50 -31.53 8.76 3.56
C SER A 50 -31.26 10.27 3.72
N THR A 51 -30.07 10.62 4.21
CA THR A 51 -29.70 12.00 4.58
C THR A 51 -28.88 12.71 3.51
N LEU A 52 -28.38 11.94 2.53
CA LEU A 52 -27.70 12.45 1.35
C LEU A 52 -28.53 13.47 0.57
N ASN A 53 -29.84 13.25 0.46
CA ASN A 53 -30.71 14.20 -0.22
C ASN A 53 -30.85 15.54 0.53
N ASN A 54 -30.73 15.53 1.86
CA ASN A 54 -31.00 16.71 2.70
C ASN A 54 -29.73 17.51 3.08
N PHE A 55 -28.60 16.84 3.28
CA PHE A 55 -27.38 17.46 3.82
C PHE A 55 -26.18 17.46 2.88
N ALA A 56 -26.19 16.65 1.82
CA ALA A 56 -25.01 16.47 0.97
C ALA A 56 -24.56 17.78 0.32
N GLY A 57 -25.48 18.63 -0.15
CA GLY A 57 -25.11 19.87 -0.83
C GLY A 57 -24.24 20.81 0.01
N ARG A 58 -24.63 21.06 1.27
CA ARG A 58 -23.88 21.95 2.17
C ARG A 58 -22.67 21.25 2.76
N LEU A 59 -22.85 20.01 3.23
CA LEU A 59 -21.80 19.29 3.94
C LEU A 59 -20.67 18.84 3.01
N ILE A 60 -20.98 18.47 1.77
CA ILE A 60 -19.97 18.23 0.71
C ILE A 60 -19.31 19.55 0.33
N LYS A 61 -20.04 20.66 0.18
CA LYS A 61 -19.44 21.98 -0.17
C LYS A 61 -18.53 22.51 0.94
N GLU A 62 -18.86 22.28 2.20
CA GLU A 62 -18.03 22.64 3.34
C GLU A 62 -16.85 21.67 3.51
N SER A 63 -17.07 20.36 3.36
CA SER A 63 -16.03 19.33 3.55
C SER A 63 -15.06 19.23 2.37
N SER A 64 -15.49 19.53 1.14
CA SER A 64 -14.61 19.62 -0.04
C SER A 64 -13.62 20.79 0.04
N ARG A 65 -13.98 21.86 0.78
CA ARG A 65 -13.06 22.96 1.10
C ARG A 65 -12.05 22.59 2.19
N LEU A 66 -12.27 21.50 2.92
CA LEU A 66 -11.31 21.00 3.90
C LEU A 66 -10.27 20.16 3.17
N SER A 67 -9.08 20.73 2.99
CA SER A 67 -7.87 20.00 2.58
C SER A 67 -7.57 18.79 3.47
N THR A 68 -8.19 18.75 4.65
CA THR A 68 -8.02 17.69 5.64
C THR A 68 -9.07 16.58 5.57
N LEU A 69 -10.09 16.67 4.71
CA LEU A 69 -11.03 15.56 4.51
C LEU A 69 -10.30 14.38 3.86
N ARG A 70 -10.26 13.24 4.55
CA ARG A 70 -9.57 12.02 4.09
C ARG A 70 -10.51 10.98 3.52
N VAL A 71 -11.60 10.68 4.22
CA VAL A 71 -12.54 9.62 3.83
C VAL A 71 -13.99 10.06 4.05
N VAL A 72 -14.83 9.71 3.10
CA VAL A 72 -16.28 9.77 3.19
C VAL A 72 -16.82 8.34 3.14
N PHE A 73 -17.24 7.85 4.29
CA PHE A 73 -17.87 6.55 4.45
C PHE A 73 -19.33 6.63 3.97
N VAL A 74 -19.68 5.75 3.04
CA VAL A 74 -21.05 5.57 2.54
C VAL A 74 -21.48 4.18 2.94
N ARG A 75 -22.47 4.06 3.83
CA ARG A 75 -22.97 2.75 4.23
C ARG A 75 -23.66 2.06 3.03
N MET A 76 -23.65 0.73 3.00
CA MET A 76 -24.21 -0.08 1.91
C MET A 76 -25.64 -0.58 2.19
N ASP A 77 -26.12 -0.44 3.43
CA ASP A 77 -27.55 -0.60 3.79
C ASP A 77 -28.44 0.52 3.25
N THR A 78 -27.86 1.35 2.40
CA THR A 78 -28.34 2.66 2.00
C THR A 78 -28.09 2.81 0.50
N ASN A 79 -29.04 3.41 -0.21
CA ASN A 79 -29.03 3.54 -1.68
C ASN A 79 -27.86 4.43 -2.14
N ALA A 80 -26.71 3.80 -2.39
CA ALA A 80 -25.45 4.46 -2.73
C ALA A 80 -25.49 5.19 -4.08
N ASP A 81 -26.38 4.78 -5.00
CA ASP A 81 -26.51 5.37 -6.34
C ASP A 81 -26.88 6.85 -6.27
N LEU A 82 -27.75 7.22 -5.32
CA LEU A 82 -28.10 8.62 -5.03
C LEU A 82 -26.88 9.48 -4.66
N PHE A 83 -25.86 8.91 -4.01
CA PHE A 83 -24.63 9.64 -3.70
C PHE A 83 -23.80 9.90 -4.95
N PHE A 84 -23.67 8.90 -5.83
CA PHE A 84 -22.92 9.05 -7.07
C PHE A 84 -23.53 10.13 -7.96
N ASP A 85 -24.85 10.12 -8.11
CA ASP A 85 -25.58 11.15 -8.84
C ASP A 85 -25.32 12.54 -8.25
N LYS A 86 -25.36 12.66 -6.91
CA LYS A 86 -25.11 13.95 -6.25
C LYS A 86 -23.68 14.46 -6.40
N VAL A 87 -22.67 13.59 -6.39
CA VAL A 87 -21.28 14.03 -6.59
C VAL A 87 -21.03 14.45 -8.04
N GLN A 88 -21.66 13.77 -9.00
CA GLN A 88 -21.64 14.20 -10.40
C GLN A 88 -22.32 15.57 -10.55
N GLU A 89 -23.49 15.79 -9.94
CA GLU A 89 -24.16 17.10 -9.93
C GLU A 89 -23.29 18.22 -9.33
N LEU A 90 -22.55 17.92 -8.27
CA LEU A 90 -21.68 18.89 -7.58
C LEU A 90 -20.36 19.15 -8.31
N ASN A 91 -20.05 18.41 -9.39
CA ASN A 91 -18.79 18.47 -10.12
C ASN A 91 -17.55 18.41 -9.21
N ALA A 92 -17.57 17.48 -8.24
CA ALA A 92 -16.55 17.33 -7.22
C ALA A 92 -15.78 16.00 -7.37
N PRO A 93 -14.95 15.82 -8.42
CA PRO A 93 -14.27 14.55 -8.70
C PRO A 93 -13.32 14.11 -7.58
N ASP A 94 -12.70 15.05 -6.88
CA ASP A 94 -11.83 14.77 -5.73
C ASP A 94 -12.58 14.10 -4.57
N LEU A 95 -13.89 14.31 -4.47
CA LEU A 95 -14.71 13.66 -3.46
C LEU A 95 -14.93 12.19 -3.79
N LEU A 96 -15.07 11.83 -5.08
CA LEU A 96 -15.21 10.44 -5.52
C LEU A 96 -14.01 9.59 -5.09
N GLN A 97 -12.82 10.18 -5.13
CA GLN A 97 -11.57 9.52 -4.71
C GLN A 97 -11.50 9.30 -3.19
N LYS A 98 -12.30 10.03 -2.42
CA LYS A 98 -12.38 9.93 -0.95
C LYS A 98 -13.49 8.99 -0.48
N LEU A 99 -14.23 8.37 -1.39
CA LEU A 99 -15.33 7.50 -1.01
C LEU A 99 -14.87 6.12 -0.59
N PHE A 100 -15.45 5.67 0.51
CA PHE A 100 -15.32 4.31 0.98
C PHE A 100 -16.70 3.74 1.27
N ARG A 101 -17.06 2.67 0.56
CA ARG A 101 -18.30 1.93 0.80
C ARG A 101 -18.11 1.06 2.04
N VAL A 102 -18.98 1.22 3.01
CA VAL A 102 -18.93 0.52 4.30
C VAL A 102 -20.02 -0.54 4.34
N THR A 103 -19.63 -1.79 4.59
CA THR A 103 -20.55 -2.90 4.82
C THR A 103 -20.84 -3.13 6.29
N ASP A 104 -19.93 -2.72 7.19
CA ASP A 104 -20.08 -2.86 8.63
C ASP A 104 -19.25 -1.84 9.44
N GLY A 105 -19.54 -1.69 10.73
CA GLY A 105 -18.80 -0.77 11.61
C GLY A 105 -17.34 -1.15 11.86
N LYS A 106 -16.93 -2.41 11.67
CA LYS A 106 -15.53 -2.83 11.86
C LYS A 106 -14.63 -2.16 10.83
N GLN A 107 -15.09 -2.01 9.58
CA GLN A 107 -14.35 -1.31 8.53
C GLN A 107 -14.09 0.16 8.87
N ILE A 108 -15.10 0.87 9.41
CA ILE A 108 -14.94 2.27 9.86
C ILE A 108 -13.87 2.34 10.94
N ASN A 109 -13.97 1.52 11.98
CA ASN A 109 -13.01 1.51 13.09
C ASN A 109 -11.59 1.19 12.61
N ARG A 110 -11.44 0.24 11.70
CA ARG A 110 -10.15 -0.13 11.11
C ARG A 110 -9.50 1.04 10.38
N ILE A 111 -10.26 1.76 9.55
CA ILE A 111 -9.77 2.93 8.83
C ILE A 111 -9.38 4.03 9.83
N LEU A 112 -10.28 4.40 10.75
CA LEU A 112 -10.01 5.45 11.74
C LEU A 112 -8.76 5.14 12.58
N ASN A 113 -8.61 3.90 13.06
CA ASN A 113 -7.44 3.48 13.84
C ASN A 113 -6.17 3.48 12.99
N ALA A 114 -6.22 3.01 11.74
CA ALA A 114 -5.05 3.02 10.86
C ALA A 114 -4.55 4.44 10.58
N TRP A 115 -5.45 5.42 10.41
CA TRP A 115 -5.08 6.83 10.30
C TRP A 115 -4.55 7.39 11.61
N TYR A 116 -5.19 7.07 12.74
CA TYR A 116 -4.74 7.47 14.07
C TYR A 116 -3.30 6.98 14.35
N ASP A 117 -2.97 5.76 13.93
CA ASP A 117 -1.67 5.13 14.12
C ASP A 117 -0.65 5.49 13.03
N ARG A 118 -1.04 6.22 11.97
CA ARG A 118 -0.22 6.54 10.78
C ARG A 118 0.26 5.30 10.00
N ARG A 119 -0.64 4.35 9.83
CA ARG A 119 -0.43 3.10 9.07
C ARG A 119 -1.51 2.90 8.00
N ALA A 120 -2.17 3.97 7.57
CA ALA A 120 -3.29 3.91 6.63
C ALA A 120 -2.90 3.29 5.27
N ASP A 121 -1.67 3.52 4.82
CA ASP A 121 -1.08 2.95 3.61
C ASP A 121 -0.59 1.50 3.77
N ALA A 122 -0.51 1.02 5.01
CA ALA A 122 -0.03 -0.32 5.38
C ALA A 122 -1.14 -1.21 5.98
N THR A 123 -2.41 -0.77 5.94
CA THR A 123 -3.54 -1.50 6.53
C THR A 123 -4.64 -1.72 5.49
N ILE A 124 -5.19 -2.93 5.43
CA ILE A 124 -6.24 -3.34 4.50
C ILE A 124 -7.60 -2.90 5.04
N ALA A 125 -8.25 -1.98 4.33
CA ALA A 125 -9.61 -1.55 4.64
C ALA A 125 -10.65 -2.56 4.14
N SER A 126 -10.55 -2.99 2.89
CA SER A 126 -11.44 -3.96 2.26
C SER A 126 -10.70 -4.87 1.27
N ALA A 127 -11.31 -6.01 0.97
CA ALA A 127 -10.79 -7.02 0.07
C ALA A 127 -11.95 -7.73 -0.61
N TYR A 128 -11.85 -7.97 -1.91
CA TYR A 128 -12.85 -8.73 -2.66
C TYR A 128 -12.23 -9.38 -3.90
N VAL A 129 -12.98 -10.32 -4.48
CA VAL A 129 -12.61 -11.00 -5.73
C VAL A 129 -13.42 -10.39 -6.88
N GLU A 130 -12.74 -10.02 -7.95
CA GLU A 130 -13.34 -9.55 -9.19
C GLU A 130 -12.81 -10.40 -10.35
N GLY A 131 -13.63 -11.34 -10.84
CA GLY A 131 -13.15 -12.32 -11.81
C GLY A 131 -12.00 -13.17 -11.26
N ASP A 132 -10.84 -13.08 -11.91
CA ASP A 132 -9.59 -13.76 -11.53
C ASP A 132 -8.62 -12.87 -10.73
N ASP A 133 -9.07 -11.69 -10.32
CA ASP A 133 -8.28 -10.73 -9.55
C ASP A 133 -8.65 -10.71 -8.07
N LEU A 134 -7.62 -10.61 -7.23
CA LEU A 134 -7.72 -10.16 -5.85
C LEU A 134 -7.60 -8.63 -5.85
N VAL A 135 -8.62 -7.95 -5.33
CA VAL A 135 -8.62 -6.50 -5.15
C VAL A 135 -8.54 -6.19 -3.67
N LEU A 136 -7.47 -5.49 -3.27
CA LEU A 136 -7.32 -4.96 -1.92
C LEU A 136 -7.44 -3.44 -1.96
N GLN A 137 -8.15 -2.86 -1.01
CA GLN A 137 -8.15 -1.42 -0.75
C GLN A 137 -7.51 -1.14 0.59
N ALA A 138 -6.49 -0.28 0.61
CA ALA A 138 -5.85 0.18 1.83
C ALA A 138 -6.71 1.24 2.56
N CYS A 139 -6.41 1.51 3.83
CA CYS A 139 -7.10 2.51 4.63
C CYS A 139 -6.84 3.96 4.16
N ASP A 140 -5.79 4.20 3.37
CA ASP A 140 -5.57 5.45 2.63
C ASP A 140 -6.40 5.56 1.32
N LEU A 141 -7.29 4.58 1.11
CA LEU A 141 -8.20 4.40 -0.03
C LEU A 141 -7.56 3.97 -1.34
N LYS A 142 -6.23 3.82 -1.41
CA LYS A 142 -5.59 3.28 -2.60
C LYS A 142 -6.03 1.84 -2.83
N ARG A 143 -6.28 1.51 -4.11
CA ARG A 143 -6.68 0.17 -4.53
C ARG A 143 -5.54 -0.48 -5.28
N TYR A 144 -5.32 -1.74 -4.96
CA TYR A 144 -4.33 -2.60 -5.59
C TYR A 144 -5.05 -3.82 -6.13
N ARG A 145 -4.71 -4.20 -7.36
CA ARG A 145 -5.30 -5.33 -8.06
C ARG A 145 -4.18 -6.24 -8.53
N VAL A 146 -4.32 -7.52 -8.26
CA VAL A 146 -3.36 -8.56 -8.67
C VAL A 146 -4.13 -9.82 -9.06
N ARG A 147 -3.68 -10.52 -10.10
CA ARG A 147 -4.29 -11.79 -10.48
C ARG A 147 -3.91 -12.86 -9.46
N PHE A 148 -4.83 -13.77 -9.18
CA PHE A 148 -4.54 -14.92 -8.30
C PHE A 148 -3.37 -15.76 -8.81
N GLU A 149 -3.15 -15.84 -10.12
CA GLU A 149 -2.04 -16.57 -10.75
C GLU A 149 -0.66 -15.95 -10.47
N ASP A 150 -0.59 -14.64 -10.23
CA ASP A 150 0.66 -13.92 -9.94
C ASP A 150 1.10 -14.10 -8.46
N LEU A 151 0.29 -14.81 -7.66
CA LEU A 151 0.53 -15.11 -6.25
C LEU A 151 0.65 -16.64 -6.07
N PRO A 152 1.88 -17.20 -5.98
CA PRO A 152 2.10 -18.64 -5.99
C PRO A 152 1.27 -19.44 -4.98
N GLY A 153 1.12 -18.92 -3.75
CA GLY A 153 0.31 -19.55 -2.70
C GLY A 153 -1.20 -19.52 -2.94
N LEU A 154 -1.68 -18.71 -3.89
CA LEU A 154 -3.10 -18.55 -4.21
C LEU A 154 -3.50 -19.05 -5.61
N ALA A 155 -2.52 -19.31 -6.49
CA ALA A 155 -2.76 -19.71 -7.87
C ALA A 155 -3.65 -20.95 -8.00
N GLY A 156 -3.51 -21.92 -7.07
CA GLY A 156 -4.27 -23.16 -7.05
C GLY A 156 -5.70 -23.06 -6.49
N LEU A 157 -6.12 -21.90 -5.99
CA LEU A 157 -7.46 -21.74 -5.40
C LEU A 157 -8.54 -21.77 -6.48
N SER A 158 -9.55 -22.63 -6.30
CA SER A 158 -10.76 -22.61 -7.12
C SER A 158 -11.55 -21.30 -6.92
N SER A 159 -12.36 -20.92 -7.91
CA SER A 159 -13.21 -19.71 -7.83
C SER A 159 -14.11 -19.68 -6.59
N PHE A 160 -14.58 -20.85 -6.13
CA PHE A 160 -15.36 -20.97 -4.90
C PHE A 160 -14.52 -20.70 -3.64
N GLN A 161 -13.29 -21.22 -3.58
CA GLN A 161 -12.39 -20.96 -2.46
C GLN A 161 -11.98 -19.49 -2.42
N ARG A 162 -11.65 -18.88 -3.56
CA ARG A 162 -11.23 -17.47 -3.66
C ARG A 162 -12.23 -16.53 -2.97
N LYS A 163 -13.54 -16.75 -3.15
CA LYS A 163 -14.61 -15.92 -2.55
C LYS A 163 -14.75 -16.05 -1.02
N LYS A 164 -14.10 -17.02 -0.39
CA LYS A 164 -14.15 -17.23 1.07
C LYS A 164 -13.12 -16.42 1.86
N LEU A 165 -12.44 -15.47 1.20
CA LEU A 165 -11.44 -14.64 1.84
C LEU A 165 -12.03 -13.88 3.05
N GLN A 166 -11.20 -13.66 4.06
CA GLN A 166 -11.48 -12.84 5.22
C GLN A 166 -10.30 -11.91 5.48
N ILE A 167 -10.57 -10.73 6.04
CA ILE A 167 -9.54 -9.82 6.53
C ILE A 167 -9.45 -10.05 8.03
N ASP A 168 -8.25 -10.08 8.58
CA ASP A 168 -8.09 -10.13 10.03
C ASP A 168 -8.73 -8.87 10.71
N ASP A 169 -8.95 -8.93 12.02
CA ASP A 169 -9.63 -7.84 12.71
C ASP A 169 -8.86 -6.51 12.59
N HIS A 170 -7.55 -6.56 12.45
CA HIS A 170 -6.66 -5.39 12.39
C HIS A 170 -6.38 -4.88 10.98
N GLY A 171 -6.77 -5.59 9.92
CA GLY A 171 -6.40 -5.28 8.54
C GLY A 171 -4.95 -5.56 8.17
N ASN A 172 -4.23 -6.45 8.86
CA ASN A 172 -2.82 -6.70 8.53
C ASN A 172 -2.69 -7.64 7.33
N HIS A 173 -3.59 -8.62 7.21
CA HIS A 173 -3.57 -9.60 6.12
C HIS A 173 -4.97 -10.06 5.71
N VAL A 174 -5.07 -10.59 4.49
CA VAL A 174 -6.20 -11.39 4.02
C VAL A 174 -5.86 -12.86 4.19
N PHE A 175 -6.80 -13.68 4.62
CA PHE A 175 -6.61 -15.13 4.74
C PHE A 175 -7.82 -15.91 4.22
N TRP A 176 -7.58 -17.19 3.92
CA TRP A 176 -8.61 -18.14 3.53
C TRP A 176 -8.82 -19.18 4.62
N PRO A 177 -9.95 -19.13 5.36
CA PRO A 177 -10.24 -20.07 6.44
C PRO A 177 -10.13 -21.53 5.97
N GLY A 178 -9.36 -22.33 6.70
CA GLY A 178 -9.16 -23.74 6.41
C GLY A 178 -8.13 -24.05 5.32
N LEU A 179 -7.48 -23.05 4.70
CA LEU A 179 -6.48 -23.27 3.66
C LEU A 179 -5.04 -22.93 4.08
N ASN A 180 -4.81 -22.48 5.32
CA ASN A 180 -3.50 -22.06 5.84
C ASN A 180 -2.72 -21.14 4.88
N VAL A 181 -3.43 -20.25 4.18
CA VAL A 181 -2.83 -19.25 3.30
C VAL A 181 -3.35 -17.87 3.69
N SER A 182 -2.40 -16.94 3.81
CA SER A 182 -2.63 -15.52 3.99
C SER A 182 -1.77 -14.70 3.03
N VAL A 183 -2.20 -13.48 2.76
CA VAL A 183 -1.48 -12.52 1.94
C VAL A 183 -1.57 -11.15 2.58
N ASP A 184 -0.41 -10.52 2.74
CA ASP A 184 -0.27 -9.19 3.31
C ASP A 184 -0.44 -8.12 2.23
N LEU A 185 -0.78 -6.89 2.64
CA LEU A 185 -0.92 -5.77 1.72
C LEU A 185 0.37 -5.50 0.93
N ASP A 186 1.54 -5.61 1.58
CA ASP A 186 2.84 -5.36 0.95
C ASP A 186 3.13 -6.34 -0.19
N VAL A 187 2.70 -7.61 -0.08
CA VAL A 187 2.85 -8.60 -1.16
C VAL A 187 2.03 -8.20 -2.38
N VAL A 188 0.79 -7.74 -2.16
CA VAL A 188 -0.07 -7.25 -3.25
C VAL A 188 0.48 -5.96 -3.85
N ARG A 189 0.92 -5.01 -3.02
CA ARG A 189 1.55 -3.77 -3.48
C ARG A 189 2.81 -4.02 -4.29
N TYR A 190 3.64 -4.97 -3.89
CA TYR A 190 4.85 -5.35 -4.62
C TYR A 190 4.53 -5.80 -6.06
N LYS A 191 3.40 -6.52 -6.25
CA LYS A 191 2.96 -6.94 -7.59
C LYS A 191 2.21 -5.84 -8.36
N ALA A 192 1.48 -4.97 -7.67
CA ALA A 192 0.57 -4.01 -8.31
C ALA A 192 1.11 -2.56 -8.44
N ASP A 193 2.14 -2.18 -7.68
CA ASP A 193 2.70 -0.82 -7.61
C ASP A 193 4.21 -0.84 -7.87
N ASP A 194 4.61 -0.38 -9.06
CA ASP A 194 6.01 -0.32 -9.49
C ASP A 194 6.89 0.56 -8.61
N SER A 195 6.35 1.66 -8.08
CA SER A 195 7.12 2.56 -7.21
C SER A 195 7.38 1.89 -5.86
N PHE A 196 6.37 1.22 -5.32
CA PHE A 196 6.50 0.47 -4.08
C PHE A 196 7.48 -0.69 -4.25
N ARG A 197 7.35 -1.47 -5.34
CA ARG A 197 8.26 -2.56 -5.68
C ARG A 197 9.71 -2.08 -5.72
N ARG A 198 9.99 -1.02 -6.48
CA ARG A 198 11.34 -0.45 -6.57
C ARG A 198 11.91 0.00 -5.23
N SER A 199 11.08 0.59 -4.35
CA SER A 199 11.52 0.95 -3.00
C SER A 199 11.91 -0.28 -2.21
N LYS A 200 11.05 -1.31 -2.19
CA LYS A 200 11.31 -2.56 -1.46
C LYS A 200 12.51 -3.32 -1.99
N ASP A 201 12.70 -3.35 -3.31
CA ASP A 201 13.89 -3.95 -3.94
C ASP A 201 15.17 -3.24 -3.48
N MET A 202 15.16 -1.90 -3.42
CA MET A 202 16.30 -1.12 -2.94
C MET A 202 16.55 -1.33 -1.45
N ASP A 203 15.48 -1.39 -0.64
CA ASP A 203 15.59 -1.66 0.80
C ASP A 203 16.21 -3.05 1.03
N ALA A 204 15.74 -4.08 0.32
CA ALA A 204 16.28 -5.44 0.41
C ALA A 204 17.77 -5.51 0.01
N LEU A 205 18.17 -4.80 -1.04
CA LEU A 205 19.57 -4.75 -1.46
C LEU A 205 20.47 -3.92 -0.52
N SER A 206 19.89 -3.08 0.34
CA SER A 206 20.66 -2.25 1.26
C SER A 206 21.38 -3.08 2.34
N ASP A 207 20.83 -4.23 2.69
CA ASP A 207 21.44 -5.19 3.62
C ASP A 207 22.69 -5.87 3.03
N TYR A 208 22.86 -5.83 1.70
CA TYR A 208 23.96 -6.48 0.99
C TYR A 208 24.99 -5.50 0.41
N THR A 209 25.00 -4.25 0.86
CA THR A 209 25.81 -3.17 0.25
C THR A 209 27.28 -3.54 0.00
N GLU A 210 27.90 -4.31 0.88
CA GLU A 210 29.29 -4.76 0.75
C GLU A 210 29.51 -5.88 -0.29
N PHE A 211 28.46 -6.61 -0.65
CA PHE A 211 28.51 -7.74 -1.60
C PHE A 211 28.02 -7.37 -3.00
N LEU A 212 27.27 -6.26 -3.16
CA LEU A 212 26.60 -5.90 -4.42
C LEU A 212 27.54 -5.86 -5.63
N GLY A 213 28.75 -5.34 -5.47
CA GLY A 213 29.71 -5.25 -6.56
C GLY A 213 30.18 -6.62 -7.07
N GLU A 214 30.49 -7.52 -6.14
CA GLU A 214 30.85 -8.90 -6.45
C GLU A 214 29.66 -9.68 -7.01
N ALA A 215 28.46 -9.48 -6.45
CA ALA A 215 27.22 -10.08 -6.94
C ALA A 215 26.94 -9.70 -8.41
N ILE A 216 27.14 -8.43 -8.80
CA ILE A 216 26.99 -8.00 -10.20
C ILE A 216 27.97 -8.78 -11.11
N ARG A 217 29.24 -8.95 -10.71
CA ARG A 217 30.21 -9.74 -11.49
C ARG A 217 29.82 -11.22 -11.56
N LYS A 218 29.27 -11.78 -10.48
CA LYS A 218 28.80 -13.16 -10.43
C LYS A 218 27.63 -13.36 -11.41
N VAL A 219 26.67 -12.44 -11.43
CA VAL A 219 25.54 -12.45 -12.39
C VAL A 219 26.03 -12.30 -13.84
N MET A 220 26.98 -11.39 -14.10
CA MET A 220 27.61 -11.25 -15.42
C MET A 220 28.27 -12.56 -15.88
N SER A 221 28.99 -13.23 -14.99
CA SER A 221 29.68 -14.50 -15.28
C SER A 221 28.68 -15.62 -15.56
N LYS A 222 27.61 -15.75 -14.75
CA LYS A 222 26.51 -16.70 -14.97
C LYS A 222 25.85 -16.50 -16.35
N ARG A 223 25.70 -15.25 -16.78
CA ARG A 223 25.11 -14.86 -18.07
C ARG A 223 26.12 -14.80 -19.23
N ARG A 224 27.41 -15.09 -18.96
CA ARG A 224 28.52 -15.04 -19.93
C ARG A 224 28.66 -13.67 -20.63
N LEU A 225 28.38 -12.60 -19.90
CA LEU A 225 28.51 -11.23 -20.41
C LEU A 225 29.84 -10.62 -20.03
N THR A 226 30.53 -10.06 -21.01
CA THR A 226 31.72 -9.24 -20.80
C THR A 226 31.33 -7.80 -20.44
N GLN A 227 32.27 -7.04 -19.87
CA GLN A 227 32.08 -5.62 -19.59
C GLN A 227 31.79 -4.78 -20.85
N ALA A 228 32.35 -5.17 -21.99
CA ALA A 228 32.13 -4.52 -23.28
C ALA A 228 30.69 -4.76 -23.78
N GLU A 229 30.18 -5.98 -23.65
CA GLU A 229 28.81 -6.34 -24.01
C GLU A 229 27.81 -5.66 -23.07
N LEU A 230 28.06 -5.66 -21.76
CA LEU A 230 27.24 -4.95 -20.78
C LEU A 230 27.10 -3.46 -21.13
N ARG A 231 28.22 -2.80 -21.47
CA ARG A 231 28.21 -1.39 -21.88
C ARG A 231 27.48 -1.17 -23.20
N SER A 232 27.64 -2.08 -24.16
CA SER A 232 26.95 -2.00 -25.46
C SER A 232 25.43 -2.14 -25.31
N GLY A 233 24.97 -2.91 -24.32
CA GLY A 233 23.57 -3.01 -23.90
C GLY A 233 23.03 -1.83 -23.09
N GLY A 234 23.79 -0.74 -22.93
CA GLY A 234 23.38 0.44 -22.14
C GLY A 234 23.59 0.29 -20.63
N GLY A 235 24.34 -0.73 -20.21
CA GLY A 235 24.76 -0.95 -18.83
C GLY A 235 25.80 0.08 -18.34
N PRO A 236 26.07 0.11 -17.03
CA PRO A 236 27.04 1.03 -16.44
C PRO A 236 28.46 0.76 -16.95
N ALA A 237 29.27 1.83 -17.02
CA ALA A 237 30.70 1.70 -17.29
C ALA A 237 31.40 1.02 -16.11
N GLU A 238 32.50 0.33 -16.39
CA GLU A 238 33.31 -0.42 -15.42
C GLU A 238 33.67 0.39 -14.17
N ARG A 239 34.01 1.68 -14.34
CA ARG A 239 34.30 2.59 -13.22
C ARG A 239 33.18 2.69 -12.19
N HIS A 240 31.92 2.56 -12.60
CA HIS A 240 30.77 2.62 -11.68
C HIS A 240 30.63 1.30 -10.91
N LEU A 241 30.87 0.16 -11.57
CA LEU A 241 30.88 -1.14 -10.88
C LEU A 241 32.00 -1.21 -9.84
N TYR A 242 33.19 -0.73 -10.22
CA TYR A 242 34.33 -0.64 -9.32
C TYR A 242 34.06 0.22 -8.07
N ARG A 243 33.34 1.33 -8.24
CA ARG A 243 32.93 2.19 -7.13
C ARG A 243 31.90 1.53 -6.22
N ILE A 244 30.99 0.73 -6.78
CA ILE A 244 30.03 -0.06 -5.99
C ILE A 244 30.76 -1.10 -5.15
N GLU A 245 31.70 -1.83 -5.75
CA GLU A 245 32.52 -2.84 -5.05
C GLU A 245 33.30 -2.26 -3.87
N ARG A 246 33.73 -1.00 -3.97
CA ARG A 246 34.47 -0.31 -2.91
C ARG A 246 33.58 0.41 -1.90
N GLY A 247 32.25 0.34 -2.06
CA GLY A 247 31.31 1.11 -1.24
C GLY A 247 31.38 2.64 -1.49
N GLU A 248 32.11 3.10 -2.50
CA GLU A 248 32.24 4.52 -2.86
C GLU A 248 30.96 5.06 -3.52
N GLN A 249 30.13 4.18 -4.09
CA GLN A 249 28.87 4.53 -4.74
C GLN A 249 27.80 3.46 -4.46
N GLY A 250 26.64 3.87 -3.97
CA GLY A 250 25.49 2.98 -3.83
C GLY A 250 24.88 2.56 -5.18
N LEU A 251 24.23 1.41 -5.18
CA LEU A 251 23.34 1.00 -6.27
C LEU A 251 22.10 1.92 -6.28
N THR A 252 21.63 2.29 -7.46
CA THR A 252 20.42 3.12 -7.61
C THR A 252 19.40 2.39 -8.46
N SER A 253 18.11 2.72 -8.31
CA SER A 253 17.04 2.15 -9.13
C SER A 253 17.28 2.34 -10.63
N ALA A 254 17.79 3.51 -11.04
CA ALA A 254 18.16 3.78 -12.43
C ALA A 254 19.31 2.89 -12.93
N MET A 255 20.22 2.48 -12.04
CA MET A 255 21.33 1.59 -12.37
C MET A 255 20.86 0.14 -12.43
N ILE A 256 19.93 -0.28 -11.56
CA ILE A 256 19.22 -1.56 -11.69
C ILE A 256 18.53 -1.65 -13.05
N ASP A 257 17.78 -0.63 -13.46
CA ASP A 257 17.09 -0.63 -14.76
C ASP A 257 18.05 -0.67 -15.96
N ARG A 258 19.29 -0.20 -15.82
CA ARG A 258 20.31 -0.32 -16.88
C ARG A 258 20.94 -1.71 -16.88
N LEU A 259 21.25 -2.23 -15.70
CA LEU A 259 21.83 -3.55 -15.55
C LEU A 259 20.85 -4.64 -15.98
N SER A 260 19.60 -4.60 -15.54
CA SER A 260 18.56 -5.58 -15.91
C SER A 260 18.38 -5.65 -17.43
N ARG A 261 18.26 -4.49 -18.10
CA ARG A 261 18.18 -4.41 -19.57
C ARG A 261 19.42 -4.97 -20.26
N ALA A 262 20.62 -4.64 -19.80
CA ALA A 262 21.85 -5.17 -20.37
C ALA A 262 21.98 -6.69 -20.18
N HIS A 263 21.35 -7.25 -19.14
CA HIS A 263 21.28 -8.71 -18.90
C HIS A 263 20.08 -9.38 -19.57
N GLY A 264 19.21 -8.64 -20.27
CA GLY A 264 17.99 -9.18 -20.88
C GLY A 264 16.95 -9.66 -19.85
N LEU A 265 16.96 -9.09 -18.64
CA LEU A 265 16.08 -9.44 -17.53
C LEU A 265 15.10 -8.31 -17.21
N SER A 266 13.96 -8.68 -16.62
CA SER A 266 13.11 -7.71 -15.94
C SER A 266 13.84 -7.18 -14.69
N SER A 267 13.51 -5.97 -14.23
CA SER A 267 14.13 -5.43 -13.01
C SER A 267 13.88 -6.34 -11.80
N MET A 268 12.69 -6.96 -11.70
CA MET A 268 12.36 -7.93 -10.64
C MET A 268 13.28 -9.16 -10.69
N ALA A 269 13.36 -9.82 -11.85
CA ALA A 269 14.22 -11.00 -12.00
C ALA A 269 15.70 -10.67 -11.78
N TYR A 270 16.14 -9.47 -12.15
CA TYR A 270 17.52 -9.05 -11.92
C TYR A 270 17.82 -8.81 -10.43
N VAL A 271 16.88 -8.24 -9.66
CA VAL A 271 17.02 -8.07 -8.20
C VAL A 271 17.06 -9.43 -7.51
N GLU A 272 16.20 -10.38 -7.90
CA GLU A 272 16.22 -11.76 -7.38
C GLU A 272 17.58 -12.45 -7.64
N GLU A 273 18.15 -12.30 -8.83
CA GLU A 273 19.47 -12.81 -9.18
C GLU A 273 20.60 -12.14 -8.38
N LEU A 274 20.48 -10.85 -8.09
CA LEU A 274 21.45 -10.14 -7.25
C LEU A 274 21.39 -10.61 -5.80
N ILE A 275 20.20 -10.74 -5.22
CA ILE A 275 20.03 -11.23 -3.85
C ILE A 275 20.60 -12.66 -3.74
N SER A 276 20.21 -13.55 -4.66
CA SER A 276 20.74 -14.91 -4.70
C SER A 276 22.27 -14.95 -4.84
N ALA A 277 22.85 -14.08 -5.68
CA ALA A 277 24.30 -13.99 -5.81
C ALA A 277 24.98 -13.47 -4.52
N CYS A 278 24.36 -12.52 -3.82
CA CYS A 278 24.85 -12.05 -2.52
C CYS A 278 24.81 -13.15 -1.47
N ASP A 279 23.70 -13.90 -1.37
CA ASP A 279 23.56 -15.02 -0.42
C ASP A 279 24.63 -16.08 -0.67
N GLU A 280 24.86 -16.47 -1.93
CA GLU A 280 25.93 -17.41 -2.29
C GLU A 280 27.32 -16.90 -1.85
N ILE A 281 27.61 -15.61 -1.99
CA ILE A 281 28.90 -15.01 -1.58
C ILE A 281 29.05 -15.06 -0.06
N VAL A 282 27.98 -14.75 0.68
CA VAL A 282 27.96 -14.81 2.14
C VAL A 282 28.22 -16.23 2.63
N GLU A 283 27.56 -17.22 2.02
CA GLU A 283 27.76 -18.65 2.31
C GLU A 283 29.18 -19.12 2.00
N GLU A 284 29.73 -18.78 0.82
CA GLU A 284 31.09 -19.14 0.41
C GLU A 284 32.15 -18.61 1.39
N ARG A 285 31.98 -17.38 1.89
CA ARG A 285 32.89 -16.78 2.87
C ARG A 285 32.76 -17.41 4.25
N ALA A 286 31.53 -17.73 4.68
CA ALA A 286 31.31 -18.39 5.96
C ALA A 286 31.95 -19.80 6.01
N VAL A 287 32.05 -20.50 4.88
CA VAL A 287 32.70 -21.82 4.78
C VAL A 287 34.24 -21.71 4.68
N GLY A 288 34.76 -20.61 4.12
CA GLY A 288 36.20 -20.38 3.97
C GLY A 288 36.95 -19.96 5.25
N ASP A 289 36.22 -19.58 6.30
CA ASP A 289 36.75 -19.15 7.61
C ASP A 289 36.90 -20.29 8.64
N PHE A 290 36.74 -21.56 8.22
CA PHE A 290 37.01 -22.78 9.01
C PHE A 290 38.22 -23.56 8.49
#